data_AF-A0A6I9PN29-F1
#
_entry.id   AF-A0A6I9PN29-F1
#
_cell.length_a   1.000
_cell.length_b   1.000
_cell.length_c   1.000
_cell.angle_alpha   90.00
_cell.angle_beta   90.00
_cell.angle_gamma   90.00
#
_symmetry.space_group_name_H-M   'P 1'
#
loop_
_entity.id
_entity.type
_entity.pdbx_description
1 polymer ?
#
loop_
_entity_poly.entity_id
_entity_poly.type
_entity_poly.pdbx_seq_one_letter_code
_entity_poly.pdbx_strand_id
1 'polypeptide(L)'
;MAVNLEKDAYYRRIKRLYMNWKKGEDEFGKADAIVVSVGVDEEIVYAKSTAIQTWLFGYELTDTIMVFCDTKIIFLASKKKVDFLKQVAITKGNENANGVPPITLLTREKNESNKANFDKMIEAIKASKEGKTVGIFSKDKFPGEYMKSWNETISAEGLEKVDISAVVAYTMAVKEDGELNLMKKAASITSEVYSKFFKERVMEIVDADEKVRHSKLAESVEKAIEEKKYLGGADPSTVEMCYPPIIQSGGNYSLKFSVVSDKNHMHFGAITCAMGIRYKSYCSNLVRTLMVDPPQEMQDNYNFLLLVEEELLKHLKHGVKISDAYNAAQDYVKKEKSELVAKLTKNLGFAMGIEFREGSLVLNAKNQYKLKKGMVLSISLGFADLVNKEAKKDEQKKYALFIGDTIQINEEDAATILTPVKKKIKNVGIFLKNDDEEDEEEEGDDAEELLGKGARSAALLADRTRLLGKNEMTAEEKRRAHQRELANNLNEEAKRRLTEQKGEQEIQKARKSNVSYKNVSQMPREKDIRDMKIFIDKKYETVVMPVFGIATPFHIATIK
;
A
#
# COMPACT_ATOMS: atom_id res chain seq x y z
N MET A 1 -19.58 11.40 -18.55
CA MET A 1 -18.57 10.96 -19.54
C MET A 1 -18.67 9.46 -19.70
N ALA A 2 -18.69 8.95 -20.93
CA ALA A 2 -18.60 7.50 -21.15
C ALA A 2 -17.21 7.01 -20.72
N VAL A 3 -17.16 5.91 -19.97
CA VAL A 3 -15.90 5.30 -19.54
C VAL A 3 -15.19 4.73 -20.78
N ASN A 4 -13.93 5.12 -20.98
CA ASN A 4 -13.16 4.74 -22.17
C ASN A 4 -12.36 3.46 -21.91
N LEU A 5 -12.40 2.50 -22.84
CA LEU A 5 -11.62 1.27 -22.78
C LEU A 5 -10.35 1.44 -23.63
N GLU A 6 -9.17 1.21 -23.05
CA GLU A 6 -7.90 1.23 -23.80
C GLU A 6 -7.81 0.03 -24.76
N LYS A 7 -8.28 0.21 -26.00
CA LYS A 7 -8.41 -0.86 -27.00
C LYS A 7 -7.08 -1.55 -27.30
N ASP A 8 -6.00 -0.79 -27.41
CA ASP A 8 -4.69 -1.35 -27.76
C ASP A 8 -4.13 -2.22 -26.65
N ALA A 9 -4.27 -1.81 -25.38
CA ALA A 9 -3.95 -2.68 -24.24
C ALA A 9 -4.78 -3.96 -24.25
N TYR A 10 -6.09 -3.87 -24.47
CA TYR A 10 -6.94 -5.07 -24.58
C TYR A 10 -6.40 -6.05 -25.61
N TYR A 11 -6.13 -5.59 -26.83
CA TYR A 11 -5.67 -6.45 -27.92
C TYR A 11 -4.26 -7.02 -27.69
N ARG A 12 -3.31 -6.25 -27.14
CA ARG A 12 -1.98 -6.78 -26.77
C ARG A 12 -2.09 -7.87 -25.71
N ARG A 13 -2.92 -7.64 -24.70
CA ARG A 13 -3.07 -8.51 -23.52
C ARG A 13 -3.84 -9.79 -23.87
N ILE A 14 -4.95 -9.69 -24.60
CA ILE A 14 -5.70 -10.87 -25.03
C ILE A 14 -4.88 -11.74 -26.00
N LYS A 15 -4.08 -11.13 -26.90
CA LYS A 15 -3.11 -11.88 -27.73
C LYS A 15 -2.12 -12.64 -26.87
N ARG A 16 -1.56 -12.00 -25.83
CA ARG A 16 -0.63 -12.65 -24.90
C ARG A 16 -1.26 -13.86 -24.22
N LEU A 17 -2.51 -13.75 -23.78
CA LEU A 17 -3.27 -14.87 -23.22
C LEU A 17 -3.42 -16.02 -24.23
N TYR A 18 -3.91 -15.72 -25.44
CA TYR A 18 -4.13 -16.73 -26.48
C TYR A 18 -2.83 -17.36 -26.99
N MET A 19 -1.74 -16.60 -27.11
CA MET A 19 -0.44 -17.15 -27.49
C MET A 19 0.06 -18.16 -26.46
N ASN A 20 -0.02 -17.83 -25.16
CA ASN A 20 0.40 -18.75 -24.11
C ASN A 20 -0.54 -19.96 -24.02
N TRP A 21 -1.84 -19.76 -24.20
CA TRP A 21 -2.80 -20.86 -24.23
C TRP A 21 -2.57 -21.81 -25.43
N LYS A 22 -2.25 -21.27 -26.61
CA LYS A 22 -1.94 -22.05 -27.82
C LYS A 22 -0.63 -22.83 -27.74
N LYS A 23 0.35 -22.38 -26.95
CA LYS A 23 1.57 -23.17 -26.69
C LYS A 23 1.26 -24.49 -26.00
N GLY A 24 0.16 -24.56 -25.24
CA GLY A 24 -0.32 -25.79 -24.62
C GLY A 24 0.59 -26.36 -23.54
N GLU A 25 1.44 -25.52 -22.94
CA GLU A 25 2.29 -25.89 -21.81
C GLU A 25 1.47 -25.92 -20.51
N ASP A 26 1.88 -26.76 -19.56
CA ASP A 26 1.30 -26.89 -18.22
C ASP A 26 -0.25 -27.01 -18.20
N GLU A 27 -0.94 -26.26 -17.33
CA GLU A 27 -2.40 -26.34 -17.21
C GLU A 27 -3.14 -25.77 -18.43
N PHE A 28 -2.52 -24.89 -19.23
CA PHE A 28 -3.14 -24.37 -20.45
C PHE A 28 -3.34 -25.47 -21.50
N GLY A 29 -2.45 -26.46 -21.57
CA GLY A 29 -2.54 -27.59 -22.50
C GLY A 29 -3.78 -28.47 -22.29
N LYS A 30 -4.35 -28.43 -21.09
CA LYS A 30 -5.50 -29.26 -20.71
C LYS A 30 -6.84 -28.57 -20.95
N ALA A 31 -6.87 -27.25 -21.11
CA ALA A 31 -8.11 -26.49 -21.22
C ALA A 31 -8.58 -26.34 -22.68
N ASP A 32 -9.83 -26.75 -22.94
CA ASP A 32 -10.53 -26.59 -24.22
C ASP A 32 -11.17 -25.21 -24.36
N ALA A 33 -11.67 -24.66 -23.26
CA ALA A 33 -12.15 -23.29 -23.13
C ALA A 33 -11.73 -22.71 -21.77
N ILE A 34 -11.67 -21.38 -21.66
CA ILE A 34 -11.42 -20.69 -20.39
C ILE A 34 -12.71 -19.98 -19.97
N VAL A 35 -13.13 -20.21 -18.73
CA VAL A 35 -14.34 -19.61 -18.15
C VAL A 35 -13.95 -18.74 -16.96
N VAL A 36 -14.36 -17.47 -17.00
CA VAL A 36 -14.15 -16.50 -15.92
C VAL A 36 -15.49 -15.86 -15.59
N SER A 37 -15.92 -15.98 -14.34
CA SER A 37 -17.20 -15.46 -13.88
C SER A 37 -17.02 -14.64 -12.62
N VAL A 38 -17.46 -13.37 -12.66
CA VAL A 38 -17.43 -12.44 -11.53
C VAL A 38 -18.87 -12.13 -11.11
N GLY A 39 -19.15 -12.29 -9.81
CA GLY A 39 -20.46 -12.00 -9.21
C GLY A 39 -20.50 -10.63 -8.55
N VAL A 40 -21.20 -10.56 -7.42
CA VAL A 40 -21.21 -9.36 -6.55
C VAL A 40 -19.91 -9.34 -5.74
N ASP A 41 -19.30 -8.16 -5.63
CA ASP A 41 -18.02 -7.96 -4.96
C ASP A 41 -18.14 -6.88 -3.87
N GLU A 42 -18.57 -7.28 -2.67
CA GLU A 42 -18.63 -6.38 -1.51
C GLU A 42 -17.45 -6.57 -0.54
N GLU A 43 -16.73 -7.69 -0.62
CA GLU A 43 -15.65 -8.05 0.31
C GLU A 43 -14.39 -8.65 -0.37
N ILE A 44 -14.41 -8.98 -1.67
CA ILE A 44 -13.33 -9.73 -2.34
C ILE A 44 -12.35 -8.75 -2.99
N VAL A 45 -11.40 -8.23 -2.20
CA VAL A 45 -10.40 -7.26 -2.69
C VAL A 45 -9.50 -7.81 -3.81
N TYR A 46 -9.19 -9.12 -3.77
CA TYR A 46 -8.33 -9.78 -4.76
C TYR A 46 -8.90 -11.14 -5.19
N ALA A 47 -9.17 -11.28 -6.48
CA ALA A 47 -9.49 -12.52 -7.14
C ALA A 47 -8.85 -12.57 -8.53
N LYS A 48 -8.52 -13.76 -9.03
CA LYS A 48 -7.93 -13.91 -10.38
C LYS A 48 -8.90 -13.44 -11.46
N SER A 49 -10.20 -13.66 -11.24
CA SER A 49 -11.29 -13.26 -12.13
C SER A 49 -11.43 -11.74 -12.25
N THR A 50 -11.31 -10.99 -11.15
CA THR A 50 -11.35 -9.52 -11.17
C THR A 50 -10.02 -8.94 -11.65
N ALA A 51 -8.91 -9.61 -11.37
CA ALA A 51 -7.59 -9.23 -11.85
C ALA A 51 -7.48 -9.32 -13.38
N ILE A 52 -7.96 -10.41 -14.00
CA ILE A 52 -7.94 -10.54 -15.46
C ILE A 52 -8.90 -9.55 -16.14
N GLN A 53 -10.03 -9.20 -15.51
CA GLN A 53 -10.91 -8.13 -16.02
C GLN A 53 -10.22 -6.78 -15.98
N THR A 54 -9.62 -6.41 -14.84
CA THR A 54 -8.85 -5.17 -14.69
C THR A 54 -7.68 -5.14 -15.68
N TRP A 55 -7.01 -6.28 -15.90
CA TRP A 55 -5.93 -6.37 -16.87
C TRP A 55 -6.42 -6.22 -18.30
N LEU A 56 -7.53 -6.83 -18.70
CA LEU A 56 -8.03 -6.73 -20.07
C LEU A 56 -8.75 -5.41 -20.37
N PHE A 57 -9.52 -4.89 -19.42
CA PHE A 57 -10.45 -3.78 -19.65
C PHE A 57 -10.07 -2.49 -18.92
N GLY A 58 -9.17 -2.57 -17.93
CA GLY A 58 -8.86 -1.46 -17.01
C GLY A 58 -9.88 -1.29 -15.90
N TYR A 59 -10.92 -2.13 -15.84
CA TYR A 59 -12.02 -2.02 -14.88
C TYR A 59 -12.52 -3.40 -14.47
N GLU A 60 -13.06 -3.47 -13.27
CA GLU A 60 -13.82 -4.62 -12.82
C GLU A 60 -15.27 -4.57 -13.32
N LEU A 61 -15.76 -5.70 -13.78
CA LEU A 61 -17.11 -5.90 -14.27
C LEU A 61 -17.80 -6.98 -13.44
N THR A 62 -18.47 -6.56 -12.35
CA THR A 62 -19.34 -7.43 -11.54
C THR A 62 -20.44 -8.09 -12.37
N ASP A 63 -21.04 -9.18 -11.91
CA ASP A 63 -22.16 -9.85 -12.59
C ASP A 63 -21.88 -10.11 -14.10
N THR A 64 -20.67 -10.53 -14.43
CA THR A 64 -20.19 -10.71 -15.81
C THR A 64 -19.53 -12.07 -15.97
N ILE A 65 -19.88 -12.76 -17.05
CA ILE A 65 -19.29 -14.05 -17.43
C ILE A 65 -18.53 -13.85 -18.74
N MET A 66 -17.31 -14.38 -18.79
CA MET A 66 -16.44 -14.36 -19.95
C MET A 66 -16.06 -15.79 -20.30
N VAL A 67 -16.27 -16.16 -21.55
CA VAL A 67 -15.89 -17.46 -22.10
C VAL A 67 -14.94 -17.22 -23.26
N PHE A 68 -13.74 -17.79 -23.17
CA PHE A 68 -12.74 -17.75 -24.21
C PHE A 68 -12.65 -19.13 -24.85
N CYS A 69 -13.05 -19.22 -26.12
CA CYS A 69 -12.92 -20.41 -26.95
C CYS A 69 -11.78 -20.23 -27.97
N ASP A 70 -11.39 -21.29 -28.66
CA ASP A 70 -10.39 -21.25 -29.74
C ASP A 70 -10.77 -20.33 -30.91
N THR A 71 -12.07 -20.25 -31.22
CA THR A 71 -12.65 -19.64 -32.42
C THR A 71 -13.57 -18.45 -32.13
N LYS A 72 -13.96 -18.22 -30.88
CA LYS A 72 -14.77 -17.04 -30.48
C LYS A 72 -14.54 -16.68 -29.01
N ILE A 73 -14.86 -15.44 -28.65
CA ILE A 73 -14.93 -14.96 -27.26
C ILE A 73 -16.38 -14.56 -26.99
N ILE A 74 -16.91 -14.90 -25.83
CA ILE A 74 -18.27 -14.49 -25.41
C ILE A 74 -18.20 -13.72 -24.11
N PHE A 75 -18.81 -12.54 -24.07
CA PHE A 75 -19.03 -11.78 -22.84
C PHE A 75 -20.53 -11.64 -22.58
N LEU A 76 -20.99 -12.10 -21.42
CA LEU A 76 -22.36 -11.93 -20.94
C LEU A 76 -22.37 -10.95 -19.77
N ALA A 77 -22.97 -9.78 -19.97
CA ALA A 77 -23.02 -8.71 -18.97
C ALA A 77 -24.32 -7.88 -19.07
N SER A 78 -24.56 -6.99 -18.10
CA SER A 78 -25.69 -6.04 -18.18
C SER A 78 -25.61 -5.12 -19.41
N LYS A 79 -26.75 -4.59 -19.88
CA LYS A 79 -26.83 -3.69 -21.06
C LYS A 79 -25.78 -2.56 -21.06
N LYS A 80 -25.62 -1.85 -19.92
CA LYS A 80 -24.61 -0.78 -19.79
C LYS A 80 -23.18 -1.28 -19.98
N LYS A 81 -22.86 -2.47 -19.45
CA LYS A 81 -21.53 -3.09 -19.58
C LYS A 81 -21.29 -3.63 -20.98
N VAL A 82 -22.33 -4.17 -21.63
CA VAL A 82 -22.30 -4.54 -23.06
C VAL A 82 -21.99 -3.32 -23.92
N ASP A 83 -22.65 -2.18 -23.68
CA ASP A 83 -22.38 -0.93 -24.41
C ASP A 83 -20.93 -0.45 -24.21
N PHE A 84 -20.37 -0.61 -23.01
CA PHE A 84 -18.95 -0.36 -22.75
C PHE A 84 -18.03 -1.31 -23.55
N LEU A 85 -18.33 -2.62 -23.57
CA LEU A 85 -17.55 -3.65 -24.26
C LEU A 85 -17.65 -3.60 -25.79
N LYS A 86 -18.65 -2.93 -26.37
CA LYS A 86 -18.74 -2.70 -27.83
C LYS A 86 -17.49 -2.01 -28.39
N GLN A 87 -16.77 -1.24 -27.55
CA GLN A 87 -15.53 -0.57 -27.92
C GLN A 87 -14.44 -1.53 -28.42
N VAL A 88 -14.41 -2.77 -27.91
CA VAL A 88 -13.46 -3.82 -28.32
C VAL A 88 -14.09 -4.90 -29.19
N ALA A 89 -15.42 -5.07 -29.18
CA ALA A 89 -16.09 -6.00 -30.10
C ALA A 89 -16.08 -5.50 -31.55
N ILE A 90 -16.06 -4.17 -31.76
CA ILE A 90 -15.98 -3.58 -33.09
C ILE A 90 -14.49 -3.50 -33.51
N THR A 91 -14.07 -4.46 -34.33
CA THR A 91 -12.67 -4.62 -34.79
C THR A 91 -12.33 -3.79 -36.04
N LYS A 92 -13.31 -3.12 -36.66
CA LYS A 92 -13.10 -2.35 -37.91
C LYS A 92 -12.00 -1.30 -37.73
N GLY A 93 -10.93 -1.43 -38.53
CA GLY A 93 -9.82 -0.49 -38.57
C GLY A 93 -8.76 -0.66 -37.48
N ASN A 94 -8.80 -1.73 -36.67
CA ASN A 94 -7.77 -2.01 -35.68
C ASN A 94 -6.89 -3.20 -36.11
N GLU A 95 -5.69 -2.91 -36.62
CA GLU A 95 -4.69 -3.93 -37.00
C GLU A 95 -4.30 -4.82 -35.80
N ASN A 96 -4.41 -4.30 -34.57
CA ASN A 96 -4.15 -5.06 -33.36
C ASN A 96 -5.21 -6.15 -33.10
N ALA A 97 -6.34 -6.17 -33.78
CA ALA A 97 -7.34 -7.25 -33.66
C ALA A 97 -6.94 -8.55 -34.38
N ASN A 98 -5.95 -8.50 -35.29
CA ASN A 98 -5.53 -9.67 -36.07
C ASN A 98 -5.07 -10.83 -35.18
N GLY A 99 -5.63 -12.03 -35.39
CA GLY A 99 -5.27 -13.24 -34.64
C GLY A 99 -5.99 -13.42 -33.29
N VAL A 100 -6.90 -12.52 -32.94
CA VAL A 100 -7.82 -12.66 -31.80
C VAL A 100 -9.18 -13.16 -32.29
N PRO A 101 -9.81 -14.14 -31.62
CA PRO A 101 -11.13 -14.59 -32.02
C PRO A 101 -12.20 -13.49 -31.92
N PRO A 102 -13.24 -13.52 -32.78
CA PRO A 102 -14.33 -12.56 -32.74
C PRO A 102 -15.08 -12.56 -31.40
N ILE A 103 -15.45 -11.37 -30.93
CA ILE A 103 -16.15 -11.17 -29.66
C ILE A 103 -17.66 -11.13 -29.90
N THR A 104 -18.38 -12.01 -29.23
CA THR A 104 -19.84 -12.04 -29.15
C THR A 104 -20.27 -11.43 -27.82
N LEU A 105 -21.14 -10.41 -27.87
CA LEU A 105 -21.68 -9.77 -26.67
C LEU A 105 -23.11 -10.26 -26.43
N LEU A 106 -23.36 -10.81 -25.25
CA LEU A 106 -24.69 -11.20 -24.78
C LEU A 106 -25.14 -10.24 -23.69
N THR A 107 -26.42 -9.86 -23.72
CA THR A 107 -27.01 -8.99 -22.70
C THR A 107 -27.70 -9.82 -21.64
N ARG A 108 -27.33 -9.59 -20.38
CA ARG A 108 -27.99 -10.18 -19.21
C ARG A 108 -29.35 -9.55 -19.00
N GLU A 109 -30.38 -10.39 -18.93
CA GLU A 109 -31.73 -9.99 -18.58
C GLU A 109 -31.88 -9.92 -17.06
N LYS A 110 -32.49 -8.84 -16.55
CA LYS A 110 -32.67 -8.65 -15.09
C LYS A 110 -33.93 -9.33 -14.55
N ASN A 111 -34.98 -9.41 -15.36
CA ASN A 111 -36.32 -9.85 -14.94
C ASN A 111 -36.75 -11.15 -15.61
N GLU A 112 -35.89 -11.73 -16.45
CA GLU A 112 -36.16 -12.95 -17.20
C GLU A 112 -35.04 -13.97 -16.98
N SER A 113 -35.33 -15.22 -17.28
CA SER A 113 -34.35 -16.30 -17.17
C SER A 113 -33.20 -16.09 -18.16
N ASN A 114 -31.96 -16.12 -17.66
CA ASN A 114 -30.76 -16.07 -18.49
C ASN A 114 -30.37 -17.42 -19.10
N LYS A 115 -31.22 -18.45 -18.96
CA LYS A 115 -30.96 -19.82 -19.42
C LYS A 115 -30.55 -19.88 -20.89
N ALA A 116 -31.27 -19.19 -21.78
CA ALA A 116 -30.94 -19.17 -23.21
C ALA A 116 -29.54 -18.57 -23.51
N ASN A 117 -29.07 -17.63 -22.70
CA ASN A 117 -27.71 -17.10 -22.82
C ASN A 117 -26.67 -18.07 -22.25
N PHE A 118 -27.00 -18.77 -21.16
CA PHE A 118 -26.14 -19.81 -20.61
C PHE A 118 -25.97 -20.97 -21.60
N ASP A 119 -27.07 -21.45 -22.20
CA ASP A 119 -27.06 -22.52 -23.19
C ASP A 119 -26.14 -22.18 -24.37
N LYS A 120 -26.22 -20.95 -24.92
CA LYS A 120 -25.32 -20.46 -25.97
C LYS A 120 -23.84 -20.48 -25.57
N MET A 121 -23.53 -20.17 -24.31
CA MET A 121 -22.15 -20.22 -23.81
C MET A 121 -21.67 -21.67 -23.66
N ILE A 122 -22.52 -22.57 -23.16
CA ILE A 122 -22.22 -24.00 -23.07
C ILE A 122 -22.00 -24.62 -24.45
N GLU A 123 -22.86 -24.31 -25.43
CA GLU A 123 -22.68 -24.74 -26.82
C GLU A 123 -21.33 -24.29 -27.39
N ALA A 124 -20.93 -23.05 -27.11
CA ALA A 124 -19.63 -22.54 -27.54
C ALA A 124 -18.45 -23.21 -26.84
N ILE A 125 -18.59 -23.58 -25.57
CA ILE A 125 -17.57 -24.35 -24.82
C ILE A 125 -17.42 -25.74 -25.42
N LYS A 126 -18.53 -26.46 -25.66
CA LYS A 126 -18.52 -27.80 -26.26
C LYS A 126 -17.99 -27.82 -27.69
N ALA A 127 -18.13 -26.71 -28.42
CA ALA A 127 -17.59 -26.56 -29.77
C ALA A 127 -16.11 -26.10 -29.81
N SER A 128 -15.50 -25.77 -28.66
CA SER A 128 -14.11 -25.30 -28.58
C SER A 128 -13.18 -26.49 -28.37
N LYS A 129 -12.17 -26.67 -29.23
CA LYS A 129 -11.26 -27.83 -29.19
C LYS A 129 -12.00 -29.17 -29.01
N GLU A 130 -11.70 -29.96 -27.97
CA GLU A 130 -12.40 -31.21 -27.68
C GLU A 130 -13.72 -31.01 -26.91
N GLY A 131 -13.93 -29.82 -26.34
CA GLY A 131 -15.17 -29.48 -25.63
C GLY A 131 -15.41 -30.23 -24.32
N LYS A 132 -14.38 -30.79 -23.69
CA LYS A 132 -14.50 -31.63 -22.48
C LYS A 132 -14.01 -30.93 -21.22
N THR A 133 -12.99 -30.09 -21.34
CA THR A 133 -12.28 -29.52 -20.18
C THR A 133 -12.32 -28.00 -20.18
N VAL A 134 -12.73 -27.41 -19.07
CA VAL A 134 -12.75 -25.95 -18.87
C VAL A 134 -11.68 -25.50 -17.89
N GLY A 135 -10.89 -24.51 -18.31
CA GLY A 135 -9.98 -23.78 -17.45
C GLY A 135 -10.75 -22.79 -16.58
N ILE A 136 -10.57 -22.87 -15.26
CA ILE A 136 -11.22 -22.02 -14.27
C ILE A 136 -10.21 -21.49 -13.25
N PHE A 137 -10.62 -20.52 -12.44
CA PHE A 137 -9.91 -20.12 -11.23
C PHE A 137 -10.58 -20.78 -10.01
N SER A 138 -10.03 -21.88 -9.52
CA SER A 138 -10.73 -22.76 -8.56
C SER A 138 -10.95 -22.13 -7.18
N LYS A 139 -10.19 -21.08 -6.84
CA LYS A 139 -10.32 -20.36 -5.57
C LYS A 139 -11.35 -19.23 -5.61
N ASP A 140 -11.75 -18.80 -6.81
CA ASP A 140 -12.65 -17.68 -6.95
C ASP A 140 -14.09 -18.14 -6.75
N LYS A 141 -14.75 -17.60 -5.72
CA LYS A 141 -16.13 -17.90 -5.38
C LYS A 141 -16.86 -16.60 -5.09
N PHE A 142 -17.67 -16.18 -6.05
CA PHE A 142 -18.48 -14.98 -5.90
C PHE A 142 -19.90 -15.32 -5.43
N PRO A 143 -20.47 -14.55 -4.49
CA PRO A 143 -21.86 -14.70 -4.08
C PRO A 143 -22.85 -14.21 -5.15
N GLY A 144 -24.13 -14.48 -4.92
CA GLY A 144 -25.25 -13.97 -5.71
C GLY A 144 -26.00 -15.05 -6.51
N GLU A 145 -27.31 -14.85 -6.67
CA GLU A 145 -28.19 -15.77 -7.39
C GLU A 145 -27.80 -15.98 -8.85
N TYR A 146 -27.26 -14.93 -9.48
CA TYR A 146 -26.81 -14.98 -10.87
C TYR A 146 -25.62 -15.93 -11.04
N MET A 147 -24.61 -15.85 -10.16
CA MET A 147 -23.46 -16.76 -10.17
C MET A 147 -23.86 -18.18 -9.76
N LYS A 148 -24.79 -18.33 -8.81
CA LYS A 148 -25.32 -19.64 -8.42
C LYS A 148 -25.97 -20.35 -9.62
N SER A 149 -26.84 -19.65 -10.34
CA SER A 149 -27.52 -20.18 -11.53
C SER A 149 -26.55 -20.59 -12.63
N TRP A 150 -25.51 -19.78 -12.88
CA TRP A 150 -24.44 -20.12 -13.83
C TRP A 150 -23.64 -21.35 -13.40
N ASN A 151 -23.21 -21.40 -12.13
CA ASN A 151 -22.42 -22.50 -11.58
C ASN A 151 -23.17 -23.83 -11.59
N GLU A 152 -24.48 -23.81 -11.32
CA GLU A 152 -25.35 -24.99 -11.45
C GLU A 152 -25.44 -25.46 -12.90
N THR A 153 -25.64 -24.52 -13.85
CA THR A 153 -25.73 -24.83 -15.27
C THR A 153 -24.45 -25.47 -15.81
N ILE A 154 -23.29 -24.85 -15.61
CA ILE A 154 -22.01 -25.41 -16.10
C ILE A 154 -21.63 -26.72 -15.42
N SER A 155 -22.04 -26.94 -14.16
CA SER A 155 -21.75 -28.18 -13.44
C SER A 155 -22.65 -29.33 -13.90
N ALA A 156 -23.87 -29.05 -14.37
CA ALA A 156 -24.77 -30.06 -14.93
C ALA A 156 -24.26 -30.66 -16.24
N GLU A 157 -23.37 -29.97 -16.96
CA GLU A 157 -22.79 -30.42 -18.22
C GLU A 157 -21.71 -31.51 -18.06
N GLY A 158 -21.24 -31.77 -16.83
CA GLY A 158 -20.25 -32.81 -16.57
C GLY A 158 -18.85 -32.53 -17.14
N LEU A 159 -18.54 -31.27 -17.44
CA LEU A 159 -17.23 -30.85 -17.96
C LEU A 159 -16.13 -31.01 -16.90
N GLU A 160 -14.96 -31.48 -17.30
CA GLU A 160 -13.78 -31.51 -16.44
C GLU A 160 -13.30 -30.08 -16.16
N LYS A 161 -12.85 -29.81 -14.93
CA LYS A 161 -12.40 -28.49 -14.50
C LYS A 161 -10.91 -28.53 -14.19
N VAL A 162 -10.12 -27.67 -14.83
CA VAL A 162 -8.69 -27.51 -14.56
C VAL A 162 -8.41 -26.12 -14.01
N ASP A 163 -7.63 -26.03 -12.94
CA ASP A 163 -7.21 -24.74 -12.39
C ASP A 163 -6.10 -24.13 -13.25
N ILE A 164 -6.37 -22.99 -13.89
CA ILE A 164 -5.39 -22.28 -14.73
C ILE A 164 -4.78 -21.06 -14.02
N SER A 165 -5.02 -20.93 -12.71
CA SER A 165 -4.61 -19.77 -11.92
C SER A 165 -3.10 -19.49 -12.02
N ALA A 166 -2.27 -20.53 -11.99
CA ALA A 166 -0.81 -20.39 -12.01
C ALA A 166 -0.27 -19.90 -13.37
N VAL A 167 -0.73 -20.50 -14.47
CA VAL A 167 -0.31 -20.12 -15.84
C VAL A 167 -0.83 -18.74 -16.26
N VAL A 168 -2.02 -18.35 -15.79
CA VAL A 168 -2.54 -16.99 -15.98
C VAL A 168 -1.73 -15.98 -15.17
N ALA A 169 -1.41 -16.29 -13.91
CA ALA A 169 -0.52 -15.43 -13.10
C ALA A 169 0.81 -15.18 -13.79
N TYR A 170 1.44 -16.24 -14.33
CA TYR A 170 2.70 -16.11 -15.06
C TYR A 170 2.56 -15.34 -16.38
N THR A 171 1.40 -15.46 -17.04
CA THR A 171 1.04 -14.67 -18.23
C THR A 171 0.89 -13.19 -17.92
N MET A 172 0.39 -12.84 -16.73
CA MET A 172 0.18 -11.46 -16.26
C MET A 172 1.38 -10.88 -15.48
N ALA A 173 2.39 -11.70 -15.20
CA ALA A 173 3.50 -11.33 -14.34
C ALA A 173 4.34 -10.17 -14.91
N VAL A 174 4.60 -10.18 -16.22
CA VAL A 174 5.36 -9.12 -16.92
C VAL A 174 4.46 -7.91 -17.16
N LYS A 175 4.86 -6.77 -16.62
CA LYS A 175 4.16 -5.49 -16.68
C LYS A 175 4.58 -4.68 -17.91
N GLU A 176 3.60 -4.11 -18.61
CA GLU A 176 3.81 -3.10 -19.64
C GLU A 176 4.23 -1.76 -19.00
N ASP A 177 4.80 -0.83 -19.78
CA ASP A 177 5.26 0.47 -19.26
C ASP A 177 4.14 1.28 -18.59
N GLY A 178 2.92 1.21 -19.12
CA GLY A 178 1.74 1.82 -18.50
C GLY A 178 1.45 1.24 -17.11
N GLU A 179 1.53 -0.09 -16.97
CA GLU A 179 1.33 -0.79 -15.69
C GLU A 179 2.47 -0.47 -14.70
N LEU A 180 3.72 -0.46 -15.18
CA LEU A 180 4.89 -0.10 -14.38
C LEU A 180 4.80 1.32 -13.83
N ASN A 181 4.29 2.28 -14.62
CA ASN A 181 4.08 3.65 -14.15
C ASN A 181 3.03 3.73 -13.03
N LEU A 182 1.96 2.93 -13.11
CA LEU A 182 0.97 2.84 -12.02
C LEU A 182 1.58 2.25 -10.75
N MET A 183 2.39 1.18 -10.87
CA MET A 183 3.08 0.58 -9.72
C MET A 183 4.15 1.49 -9.11
N LYS A 184 4.91 2.23 -9.94
CA LYS A 184 5.85 3.27 -9.47
C LYS A 184 5.12 4.37 -8.72
N LYS A 185 3.95 4.81 -9.20
CA LYS A 185 3.13 5.80 -8.50
C LYS A 185 2.61 5.26 -7.18
N ALA A 186 2.11 4.02 -7.14
CA ALA A 186 1.69 3.34 -5.92
C ALA A 186 2.84 3.28 -4.88
N ALA A 187 4.02 2.84 -5.31
CA ALA A 187 5.22 2.75 -4.47
C ALA A 187 5.69 4.11 -3.94
N SER A 188 5.62 5.16 -4.77
CA SER A 188 5.91 6.53 -4.37
C SER A 188 4.95 7.03 -3.29
N ILE A 189 3.65 6.78 -3.43
CA ILE A 189 2.65 7.17 -2.42
C ILE A 189 2.88 6.39 -1.13
N THR A 190 3.13 5.08 -1.21
CA THR A 190 3.48 4.26 -0.03
C THR A 190 4.69 4.84 0.72
N SER A 191 5.74 5.23 -0.03
CA SER A 191 6.95 5.82 0.53
C SER A 191 6.68 7.18 1.19
N GLU A 192 5.80 7.99 0.60
CA GLU A 192 5.40 9.30 1.11
C GLU A 192 4.55 9.20 2.38
N VAL A 193 3.55 8.32 2.40
CA VAL A 193 2.73 8.02 3.58
C VAL A 193 3.59 7.50 4.72
N TYR A 194 4.52 6.58 4.44
CA TYR A 194 5.44 6.09 5.47
C TYR A 194 6.30 7.22 6.04
N SER A 195 6.95 8.00 5.17
CA SER A 195 7.97 8.97 5.60
C SER A 195 7.37 10.23 6.21
N LYS A 196 6.27 10.75 5.65
CA LYS A 196 5.69 12.04 6.07
C LYS A 196 4.54 11.91 7.08
N PHE A 197 4.02 10.72 7.29
CA PHE A 197 2.93 10.49 8.24
C PHE A 197 3.31 9.44 9.26
N PHE A 198 3.55 8.19 8.84
CA PHE A 198 3.71 7.10 9.80
C PHE A 198 4.94 7.29 10.70
N LYS A 199 6.11 7.57 10.11
CA LYS A 199 7.34 7.75 10.85
C LYS A 199 7.24 8.93 11.81
N GLU A 200 6.78 10.09 11.34
CA GLU A 200 6.55 11.28 12.17
C GLU A 200 5.61 10.99 13.33
N ARG A 201 4.48 10.31 13.05
CA ARG A 201 3.52 9.96 14.11
C ARG A 201 4.12 9.00 15.13
N VAL A 202 4.95 8.04 14.73
CA VAL A 202 5.64 7.15 15.69
C VAL A 202 6.63 7.93 16.54
N MET A 203 7.39 8.87 15.94
CA MET A 203 8.31 9.73 16.70
C MET A 203 7.54 10.58 17.73
N GLU A 204 6.45 11.24 17.34
CA GLU A 204 5.58 11.99 18.26
C GLU A 204 5.06 11.12 19.42
N ILE A 205 4.65 9.88 19.14
CA ILE A 205 4.16 8.95 20.18
C ILE A 205 5.27 8.60 21.17
N VAL A 206 6.48 8.36 20.67
CA VAL A 206 7.65 8.01 21.47
C VAL A 206 8.09 9.19 22.32
N ASP A 207 8.21 10.38 21.72
CA ASP A 207 8.65 11.61 22.41
C ASP A 207 7.67 12.03 23.52
N ALA A 208 6.37 11.81 23.33
CA ALA A 208 5.33 12.15 24.29
C ALA A 208 4.98 11.01 25.27
N ASP A 209 5.66 9.86 25.21
CA ASP A 209 5.33 8.62 25.96
C ASP A 209 3.83 8.26 25.86
N GLU A 210 3.25 8.44 24.67
CA GLU A 210 1.82 8.24 24.45
C GLU A 210 1.46 6.75 24.33
N LYS A 211 0.39 6.34 25.01
CA LYS A 211 -0.16 4.98 24.89
C LYS A 211 -1.14 4.88 23.73
N VAL A 212 -0.64 4.48 22.56
CA VAL A 212 -1.45 4.28 21.35
C VAL A 212 -1.55 2.79 21.01
N ARG A 213 -2.74 2.31 20.65
CA ARG A 213 -2.94 0.93 20.21
C ARG A 213 -2.47 0.73 18.77
N HIS A 214 -1.94 -0.45 18.43
CA HIS A 214 -1.54 -0.78 17.05
C HIS A 214 -2.70 -0.59 16.06
N SER A 215 -3.89 -1.11 16.38
CA SER A 215 -5.08 -0.93 15.56
C SER A 215 -5.45 0.54 15.36
N LYS A 216 -5.23 1.39 16.37
CA LYS A 216 -5.55 2.82 16.27
C LYS A 216 -4.58 3.56 15.35
N LEU A 217 -3.29 3.20 15.42
CA LEU A 217 -2.29 3.74 14.52
C LEU A 217 -2.52 3.25 13.07
N ALA A 218 -2.98 2.00 12.88
CA ALA A 218 -3.37 1.50 11.57
C ALA A 218 -4.55 2.29 10.96
N GLU A 219 -5.64 2.52 11.73
CA GLU A 219 -6.76 3.38 11.32
C GLU A 219 -6.28 4.80 10.95
N SER A 220 -5.32 5.34 11.70
CA SER A 220 -4.74 6.66 11.41
C SER A 220 -4.01 6.67 10.06
N VAL A 221 -3.29 5.61 9.71
CA VAL A 221 -2.64 5.46 8.39
C VAL A 221 -3.68 5.31 7.27
N GLU A 222 -4.77 4.59 7.50
CA GLU A 222 -5.89 4.48 6.55
C GLU A 222 -6.56 5.83 6.29
N LYS A 223 -6.71 6.68 7.31
CA LYS A 223 -7.25 8.04 7.12
C LYS A 223 -6.27 8.96 6.41
N ALA A 224 -4.97 8.76 6.60
CA ALA A 224 -3.96 9.61 5.97
C ALA A 224 -4.05 9.56 4.43
N ILE A 225 -4.46 8.44 3.83
CA ILE A 225 -4.58 8.33 2.37
C ILE A 225 -5.81 9.04 1.80
N GLU A 226 -6.72 9.54 2.64
CA GLU A 226 -7.81 10.44 2.23
C GLU A 226 -7.31 11.89 2.08
N GLU A 227 -6.18 12.22 2.71
CA GLU A 227 -5.60 13.56 2.70
C GLU A 227 -4.65 13.76 1.51
N LYS A 228 -5.03 14.66 0.59
CA LYS A 228 -4.28 14.95 -0.65
C LYS A 228 -2.78 15.25 -0.46
N LYS A 229 -2.38 15.79 0.70
CA LYS A 229 -0.96 16.12 0.98
C LYS A 229 -0.03 14.91 1.00
N TYR A 230 -0.55 13.70 1.21
CA TYR A 230 0.24 12.46 1.24
C TYR A 230 0.17 11.66 -0.07
N LEU A 231 -0.58 12.14 -1.06
CA LEU A 231 -0.88 11.40 -2.30
C LEU A 231 -0.02 11.83 -3.49
N GLY A 232 0.93 12.76 -3.29
CA GLY A 232 1.76 13.30 -4.36
C GLY A 232 0.96 13.77 -5.58
N GLY A 233 -0.19 14.43 -5.35
CA GLY A 233 -1.09 14.91 -6.41
C GLY A 233 -2.04 13.87 -7.03
N ALA A 234 -2.06 12.62 -6.54
CA ALA A 234 -3.07 11.66 -6.96
C ALA A 234 -4.46 12.01 -6.39
N ASP A 235 -5.50 11.60 -7.11
CA ASP A 235 -6.89 11.70 -6.65
C ASP A 235 -7.13 10.65 -5.56
N PRO A 236 -7.61 11.04 -4.35
CA PRO A 236 -7.93 10.10 -3.27
C PRO A 236 -8.86 8.96 -3.72
N SER A 237 -9.79 9.21 -4.65
CA SER A 237 -10.70 8.17 -5.18
C SER A 237 -10.02 7.07 -6.00
N THR A 238 -8.73 7.24 -6.31
CA THR A 238 -7.92 6.27 -7.08
C THR A 238 -6.86 5.57 -6.24
N VAL A 239 -6.86 5.84 -4.92
CA VAL A 239 -5.87 5.36 -3.96
C VAL A 239 -6.60 4.54 -2.89
N GLU A 240 -6.17 3.31 -2.69
CA GLU A 240 -6.68 2.40 -1.67
C GLU A 240 -5.52 1.79 -0.89
N MET A 241 -5.79 1.27 0.31
CA MET A 241 -4.85 0.38 0.98
C MET A 241 -4.85 -1.00 0.30
N CYS A 242 -3.68 -1.60 0.11
CA CYS A 242 -3.59 -2.97 -0.37
C CYS A 242 -4.17 -3.97 0.65
N TYR A 243 -3.99 -3.66 1.94
CA TYR A 243 -4.43 -4.40 3.10
C TYR A 243 -4.39 -3.45 4.31
N PRO A 244 -5.15 -3.70 5.39
CA PRO A 244 -5.09 -2.89 6.61
C PRO A 244 -3.65 -2.80 7.14
N PRO A 245 -3.09 -1.59 7.38
CA PRO A 245 -1.70 -1.45 7.83
C PRO A 245 -1.40 -2.31 9.06
N ILE A 246 -0.25 -3.01 9.02
CA ILE A 246 0.13 -4.00 10.03
C ILE A 246 1.27 -3.41 10.87
N ILE A 247 1.00 -3.17 12.14
CA ILE A 247 1.94 -2.61 13.10
C ILE A 247 2.03 -3.59 14.26
N GLN A 248 3.25 -3.98 14.61
CA GLN A 248 3.52 -4.98 15.65
C GLN A 248 4.71 -4.54 16.51
N SER A 249 4.60 -4.73 17.81
CA SER A 249 5.67 -4.46 18.78
C SER A 249 5.43 -5.27 20.07
N GLY A 250 6.33 -5.18 21.06
CA GLY A 250 6.10 -5.71 22.41
C GLY A 250 6.10 -7.24 22.49
N GLY A 251 6.97 -7.91 21.73
CA GLY A 251 7.11 -9.37 21.77
C GLY A 251 6.10 -10.16 20.91
N ASN A 252 5.07 -9.49 20.37
CA ASN A 252 4.00 -10.13 19.61
C ASN A 252 4.15 -9.86 18.11
N TYR A 253 4.86 -10.75 17.41
CA TYR A 253 5.15 -10.58 15.99
C TYR A 253 4.60 -11.74 15.15
N SER A 254 4.09 -11.40 13.98
CA SER A 254 3.69 -12.34 12.93
C SER A 254 4.06 -11.74 11.59
N LEU A 255 5.21 -12.16 11.05
CA LEU A 255 5.79 -11.62 9.82
C LEU A 255 5.07 -12.16 8.56
N LYS A 256 3.78 -11.82 8.44
CA LYS A 256 2.88 -12.22 7.35
C LYS A 256 1.91 -11.08 7.05
N PHE A 257 1.45 -10.98 5.81
CA PHE A 257 0.51 -9.94 5.38
C PHE A 257 -0.97 -10.31 5.52
N SER A 258 -1.26 -11.47 6.11
CA SER A 258 -2.63 -11.98 6.32
C SER A 258 -3.15 -11.73 7.74
N VAL A 259 -2.42 -10.96 8.55
CA VAL A 259 -2.81 -10.59 9.91
C VAL A 259 -3.20 -9.12 9.95
N VAL A 260 -3.90 -8.72 11.00
CA VAL A 260 -4.26 -7.32 11.25
C VAL A 260 -3.53 -6.82 12.49
N SER A 261 -3.37 -5.50 12.59
CA SER A 261 -2.86 -4.86 13.80
C SER A 261 -3.73 -5.19 15.01
N ASP A 262 -3.10 -5.62 16.11
CA ASP A 262 -3.82 -6.02 17.31
C ASP A 262 -4.29 -4.81 18.15
N LYS A 263 -4.94 -5.08 19.29
CA LYS A 263 -5.44 -4.03 20.21
C LYS A 263 -4.47 -3.71 21.35
N ASN A 264 -3.26 -4.26 21.33
CA ASN A 264 -2.23 -3.96 22.33
C ASN A 264 -1.68 -2.55 22.10
N HIS A 265 -1.15 -1.95 23.16
CA HIS A 265 -0.46 -0.66 23.05
C HIS A 265 0.91 -0.88 22.39
N MET A 266 1.32 0.08 21.57
CA MET A 266 2.62 0.11 20.96
C MET A 266 3.70 0.19 22.03
N HIS A 267 4.61 -0.76 22.02
CA HIS A 267 5.76 -0.83 22.90
C HIS A 267 6.98 -0.25 22.19
N PHE A 268 7.77 0.53 22.93
CA PHE A 268 8.99 1.16 22.43
C PHE A 268 10.16 0.18 22.49
N GLY A 269 10.27 -0.61 21.42
CA GLY A 269 11.35 -1.56 21.18
C GLY A 269 11.52 -1.71 19.68
N ALA A 270 11.41 -2.93 19.15
CA ALA A 270 11.30 -3.14 17.71
C ALA A 270 9.84 -3.01 17.26
N ILE A 271 9.55 -2.00 16.43
CA ILE A 271 8.22 -1.71 15.88
C ILE A 271 8.24 -2.05 14.40
N THR A 272 7.69 -3.20 14.01
CA THR A 272 7.57 -3.57 12.60
C THR A 272 6.31 -2.94 12.02
N CYS A 273 6.44 -2.31 10.85
CA CYS A 273 5.35 -1.72 10.10
C CYS A 273 5.35 -2.27 8.67
N ALA A 274 4.20 -2.77 8.23
CA ALA A 274 3.93 -3.15 6.86
C ALA A 274 2.72 -2.36 6.33
N MET A 275 2.90 -1.68 5.21
CA MET A 275 1.82 -0.97 4.52
C MET A 275 2.06 -0.99 3.01
N GLY A 276 0.98 -0.86 2.25
CA GLY A 276 1.05 -0.85 0.80
C GLY A 276 -0.12 -0.10 0.19
N ILE A 277 0.17 0.74 -0.80
CA ILE A 277 -0.85 1.50 -1.53
C ILE A 277 -1.20 0.79 -2.83
N ARG A 278 -2.48 0.76 -3.14
CA ARG A 278 -3.05 0.33 -4.40
C ARG A 278 -3.49 1.57 -5.18
N TYR A 279 -2.82 1.87 -6.29
CA TYR A 279 -3.14 3.01 -7.14
C TYR A 279 -3.75 2.53 -8.46
N LYS A 280 -4.99 2.94 -8.76
CA LYS A 280 -5.75 2.47 -9.93
C LYS A 280 -5.66 0.95 -10.12
N SER A 281 -5.95 0.24 -9.03
CA SER A 281 -5.89 -1.23 -8.91
C SER A 281 -4.51 -1.89 -8.87
N TYR A 282 -3.40 -1.17 -9.06
CA TYR A 282 -2.04 -1.74 -8.99
C TYR A 282 -1.40 -1.54 -7.62
N CYS A 283 -0.93 -2.64 -7.03
CA CYS A 283 -0.41 -2.70 -5.68
C CYS A 283 1.07 -2.30 -5.58
N SER A 284 1.44 -1.84 -4.39
CA SER A 284 2.81 -1.67 -3.92
C SER A 284 2.89 -2.12 -2.46
N ASN A 285 4.10 -2.30 -1.96
CA ASN A 285 4.33 -2.74 -0.59
C ASN A 285 5.64 -2.18 -0.03
N LEU A 286 5.63 -1.88 1.26
CA LEU A 286 6.77 -1.42 2.04
C LEU A 286 6.71 -2.06 3.43
N VAL A 287 7.85 -2.55 3.90
CA VAL A 287 8.01 -3.02 5.28
C VAL A 287 9.26 -2.40 5.88
N ARG A 288 9.13 -1.85 7.08
CA ARG A 288 10.25 -1.28 7.85
C ARG A 288 10.11 -1.64 9.32
N THR A 289 11.24 -1.72 10.00
CA THR A 289 11.30 -1.84 11.46
C THR A 289 11.91 -0.57 12.02
N LEU A 290 11.15 0.16 12.84
CA LEU A 290 11.66 1.25 13.67
C LEU A 290 12.14 0.65 14.99
N MET A 291 13.22 1.18 15.55
CA MET A 291 13.85 0.63 16.75
C MET A 291 14.10 1.75 17.75
N VAL A 292 13.49 1.67 18.94
CA VAL A 292 13.74 2.62 20.03
C VAL A 292 14.87 2.08 20.89
N ASP A 293 15.92 2.88 21.09
CA ASP A 293 17.15 2.56 21.84
C ASP A 293 17.64 1.11 21.63
N PRO A 294 17.92 0.68 20.38
CA PRO A 294 18.26 -0.70 20.09
C PRO A 294 19.61 -1.08 20.71
N PRO A 295 19.69 -2.21 21.46
CA PRO A 295 20.97 -2.73 21.93
C PRO A 295 21.84 -3.16 20.74
N GLN A 296 23.16 -3.25 20.95
CA GLN A 296 24.11 -3.53 19.88
C GLN A 296 23.77 -4.82 19.11
N GLU A 297 23.39 -5.90 19.81
CA GLU A 297 23.01 -7.18 19.18
C GLU A 297 21.79 -7.03 18.24
N MET A 298 20.84 -6.15 18.58
CA MET A 298 19.69 -5.84 17.72
C MET A 298 20.11 -5.08 16.47
N GLN A 299 21.01 -4.09 16.62
CA GLN A 299 21.55 -3.32 15.49
C GLN A 299 22.34 -4.22 14.54
N ASP A 300 23.18 -5.12 15.08
CA ASP A 300 23.97 -6.07 14.31
C ASP A 300 23.09 -7.06 13.54
N ASN A 301 22.01 -7.55 14.15
CA ASN A 301 21.04 -8.42 13.49
C ASN A 301 20.24 -7.68 12.41
N TYR A 302 19.92 -6.41 12.61
CA TYR A 302 19.26 -5.59 11.59
C TYR A 302 20.18 -5.28 10.41
N ASN A 303 21.43 -4.88 10.66
CA ASN A 303 22.42 -4.67 9.61
C ASN A 303 22.68 -5.97 8.84
N PHE A 304 22.73 -7.11 9.53
CA PHE A 304 22.82 -8.40 8.86
C PHE A 304 21.60 -8.69 7.97
N LEU A 305 20.38 -8.39 8.44
CA LEU A 305 19.17 -8.54 7.63
C LEU A 305 19.21 -7.68 6.36
N LEU A 306 19.76 -6.47 6.41
CA LEU A 306 20.00 -5.63 5.22
C LEU A 306 20.98 -6.28 4.24
N LEU A 307 22.06 -6.89 4.74
CA LEU A 307 23.02 -7.60 3.88
C LEU A 307 22.40 -8.83 3.20
N VAL A 308 21.52 -9.55 3.90
CA VAL A 308 20.78 -10.69 3.31
C VAL A 308 19.85 -10.23 2.18
N GLU A 309 19.19 -9.08 2.36
CA GLU A 309 18.36 -8.47 1.32
C GLU A 309 19.21 -8.04 0.11
N GLU A 310 20.34 -7.37 0.34
CA GLU A 310 21.27 -6.98 -0.72
C GLU A 310 21.79 -8.20 -1.49
N GLU A 311 22.09 -9.30 -0.80
CA GLU A 311 22.47 -10.56 -1.45
C GLU A 311 21.32 -11.13 -2.29
N LEU A 312 20.10 -11.18 -1.75
CA LEU A 312 18.91 -11.62 -2.51
C LEU A 312 18.72 -10.79 -3.78
N LEU A 313 18.84 -9.47 -3.70
CA LEU A 313 18.66 -8.55 -4.84
C LEU A 313 19.64 -8.82 -5.99
N LYS A 314 20.86 -9.31 -5.72
CA LYS A 314 21.84 -9.68 -6.76
C LYS A 314 21.36 -10.85 -7.62
N HIS A 315 20.55 -11.75 -7.05
CA HIS A 315 20.02 -12.95 -7.72
C HIS A 315 18.64 -12.74 -8.34
N LEU A 316 17.98 -11.62 -8.07
CA LEU A 316 16.66 -11.28 -8.64
C LEU A 316 16.81 -10.63 -10.03
N LYS A 317 17.14 -11.45 -11.02
CA LYS A 317 17.41 -11.04 -12.42
C LYS A 317 16.62 -11.87 -13.43
N HIS A 318 16.52 -11.38 -14.67
CA HIS A 318 15.90 -12.13 -15.76
C HIS A 318 16.53 -13.54 -15.93
N GLY A 319 15.70 -14.55 -16.15
CA GLY A 319 16.12 -15.93 -16.42
C GLY A 319 16.42 -16.78 -15.19
N VAL A 320 16.67 -16.17 -14.02
CA VAL A 320 16.94 -16.88 -12.77
C VAL A 320 15.66 -17.55 -12.25
N LYS A 321 15.77 -18.80 -11.78
CA LYS A 321 14.63 -19.46 -11.13
C LYS A 321 14.39 -18.86 -9.75
N ILE A 322 13.12 -18.74 -9.37
CA ILE A 322 12.73 -18.19 -8.07
C ILE A 322 13.35 -19.00 -6.90
N SER A 323 13.40 -20.32 -7.02
CA SER A 323 14.03 -21.21 -6.02
C SER A 323 15.53 -20.98 -5.88
N ASP A 324 16.25 -20.71 -6.97
CA ASP A 324 17.69 -20.45 -6.94
C ASP A 324 17.99 -19.15 -6.18
N ALA A 325 17.24 -18.08 -6.46
CA ALA A 325 17.37 -16.81 -5.73
C ALA A 325 17.03 -16.95 -4.23
N TYR A 326 16.03 -17.77 -3.90
CA TYR A 326 15.71 -18.09 -2.51
C TYR A 326 16.84 -18.85 -1.81
N ASN A 327 17.38 -19.88 -2.47
CA ASN A 327 18.44 -20.71 -1.91
C ASN A 327 19.72 -19.90 -1.70
N ALA A 328 20.07 -18.99 -2.62
CA ALA A 328 21.22 -18.11 -2.47
C ALA A 328 21.16 -17.27 -1.18
N ALA A 329 20.00 -16.69 -0.86
CA ALA A 329 19.80 -15.95 0.39
C ALA A 329 19.87 -16.85 1.63
N GLN A 330 19.29 -18.06 1.56
CA GLN A 330 19.38 -19.04 2.65
C GLN A 330 20.82 -19.52 2.90
N ASP A 331 21.56 -19.80 1.83
CA ASP A 331 22.95 -20.23 1.91
C ASP A 331 23.85 -19.12 2.46
N TYR A 332 23.58 -17.86 2.11
CA TYR A 332 24.25 -16.71 2.69
C TYR A 332 24.01 -16.61 4.20
N VAL A 333 22.76 -16.73 4.66
CA VAL A 333 22.44 -16.75 6.10
C VAL A 333 23.12 -17.91 6.80
N LYS A 334 23.09 -19.10 6.20
CA LYS A 334 23.72 -20.31 6.75
C LYS A 334 25.23 -20.16 6.91
N LYS A 335 25.88 -19.51 5.94
CA LYS A 335 27.33 -19.29 5.93
C LYS A 335 27.77 -18.26 6.97
N GLU A 336 27.06 -17.14 7.06
CA GLU A 336 27.49 -16.00 7.88
C GLU A 336 26.95 -16.06 9.33
N LYS A 337 25.70 -16.54 9.53
CA LYS A 337 25.05 -16.67 10.85
C LYS A 337 24.07 -17.85 10.89
N SER A 338 24.62 -19.07 10.98
CA SER A 338 23.86 -20.33 10.90
C SER A 338 22.70 -20.45 11.91
N GLU A 339 22.82 -19.84 13.08
CA GLU A 339 21.83 -19.80 14.15
C GLU A 339 20.56 -19.01 13.78
N LEU A 340 20.66 -18.09 12.82
CA LEU A 340 19.54 -17.26 12.35
C LEU A 340 18.74 -17.92 11.23
N VAL A 341 19.22 -19.02 10.63
CA VAL A 341 18.50 -19.73 9.55
C VAL A 341 17.10 -20.15 9.98
N ALA A 342 16.96 -20.68 11.21
CA ALA A 342 15.67 -21.10 11.75
C ALA A 342 14.73 -19.92 12.08
N LYS A 343 15.28 -18.71 12.19
CA LYS A 343 14.57 -17.47 12.52
C LYS A 343 14.13 -16.71 11.27
N LEU A 344 14.75 -16.98 10.12
CA LEU A 344 14.43 -16.33 8.85
C LEU A 344 13.01 -16.70 8.39
N THR A 345 12.31 -15.72 7.83
CA THR A 345 11.02 -15.93 7.17
C THR A 345 11.08 -17.01 6.09
N LYS A 346 10.14 -17.96 6.13
CA LYS A 346 10.09 -19.10 5.18
C LYS A 346 9.94 -18.69 3.72
N ASN A 347 9.32 -17.54 3.45
CA ASN A 347 9.21 -16.95 2.12
C ASN A 347 9.92 -15.60 2.13
N LEU A 348 10.59 -15.23 1.04
CA LEU A 348 11.35 -13.98 0.94
C LEU A 348 10.64 -12.90 0.09
N GLY A 349 9.37 -13.14 -0.25
CA GLY A 349 8.57 -12.26 -1.08
C GLY A 349 7.62 -12.98 -2.03
N PHE A 350 7.03 -12.24 -2.95
CA PHE A 350 6.13 -12.74 -3.99
C PHE A 350 6.01 -11.74 -5.14
N ALA A 351 5.62 -12.21 -6.32
CA ALA A 351 5.23 -11.30 -7.40
C ALA A 351 3.95 -10.52 -7.02
N MET A 352 3.86 -9.30 -7.53
CA MET A 352 2.80 -8.34 -7.23
C MET A 352 2.37 -7.63 -8.51
N GLY A 353 1.12 -7.16 -8.53
CA GLY A 353 0.54 -6.48 -9.68
C GLY A 353 -0.82 -5.90 -9.34
N ILE A 354 -1.85 -6.28 -10.10
CA ILE A 354 -3.24 -5.99 -9.75
C ILE A 354 -3.64 -6.74 -8.48
N GLU A 355 -3.13 -7.96 -8.33
CA GLU A 355 -3.21 -8.71 -7.09
C GLU A 355 -2.01 -8.35 -6.21
N PHE A 356 -2.29 -8.15 -4.92
CA PHE A 356 -1.25 -7.85 -3.94
C PHE A 356 -0.25 -9.00 -3.83
N ARG A 357 -0.73 -10.26 -3.78
CA ARG A 357 0.12 -11.44 -3.60
C ARG A 357 -0.18 -12.52 -4.64
N GLU A 358 0.75 -12.72 -5.56
CA GLU A 358 0.69 -13.82 -6.53
C GLU A 358 1.09 -15.16 -5.91
N GLY A 359 0.09 -15.99 -5.59
CA GLY A 359 0.28 -17.24 -4.85
C GLY A 359 1.14 -18.30 -5.56
N SER A 360 1.20 -18.29 -6.89
CA SER A 360 2.06 -19.19 -7.69
C SER A 360 3.49 -18.66 -7.87
N LEU A 361 3.73 -17.38 -7.57
CA LEU A 361 5.01 -16.69 -7.78
C LEU A 361 5.60 -16.20 -6.44
N VAL A 362 5.50 -17.05 -5.41
CA VAL A 362 6.09 -16.82 -4.09
C VAL A 362 7.56 -17.22 -4.10
N LEU A 363 8.42 -16.40 -3.48
CA LEU A 363 9.85 -16.65 -3.35
C LEU A 363 10.11 -17.67 -2.25
N ASN A 364 10.23 -18.93 -2.64
CA ASN A 364 10.51 -20.08 -1.77
C ASN A 364 11.31 -21.17 -2.51
N ALA A 365 11.83 -22.14 -1.76
CA ALA A 365 12.68 -23.23 -2.28
C ALA A 365 12.02 -24.12 -3.35
N LYS A 366 10.69 -24.13 -3.46
CA LYS A 366 9.96 -25.04 -4.37
C LYS A 366 9.66 -24.42 -5.72
N ASN A 367 9.75 -23.09 -5.85
CA ASN A 367 9.23 -22.40 -7.01
C ASN A 367 10.17 -22.50 -8.23
N GLN A 368 9.70 -23.14 -9.30
CA GLN A 368 10.48 -23.39 -10.52
C GLN A 368 10.29 -22.32 -11.62
N TYR A 369 9.39 -21.36 -11.43
CA TYR A 369 9.22 -20.28 -12.40
C TYR A 369 10.49 -19.45 -12.52
N LYS A 370 10.79 -19.02 -13.76
CA LYS A 370 11.88 -18.09 -14.06
C LYS A 370 11.40 -16.66 -13.98
N LEU A 371 12.19 -15.81 -13.35
CA LEU A 371 11.99 -14.36 -13.34
C LEU A 371 12.13 -13.79 -14.75
N LYS A 372 11.32 -12.78 -15.08
CA LYS A 372 11.34 -12.09 -16.37
C LYS A 372 11.49 -10.60 -16.16
N LYS A 373 12.19 -9.91 -17.07
CA LYS A 373 12.23 -8.44 -17.08
C LYS A 373 10.81 -7.88 -17.06
N GLY A 374 10.62 -6.82 -16.28
CA GLY A 374 9.33 -6.17 -16.11
C GLY A 374 8.38 -6.88 -15.13
N MET A 375 8.79 -8.00 -14.52
CA MET A 375 8.09 -8.49 -13.32
C MET A 375 8.32 -7.54 -12.16
N VAL A 376 7.28 -7.35 -11.33
CA VAL A 376 7.34 -6.58 -10.10
C VAL A 376 7.10 -7.51 -8.93
N LEU A 377 7.95 -7.42 -7.90
CA LEU A 377 7.89 -8.26 -6.72
C LEU A 377 7.80 -7.37 -5.48
N SER A 378 7.09 -7.85 -4.46
CA SER A 378 7.34 -7.43 -3.09
C SER A 378 8.36 -8.39 -2.49
N ILE A 379 9.57 -7.90 -2.25
CA ILE A 379 10.54 -8.63 -1.42
C ILE A 379 10.24 -8.32 0.03
N SER A 380 10.28 -9.34 0.87
CA SER A 380 10.02 -9.21 2.30
C SER A 380 10.73 -10.32 3.04
N LEU A 381 11.70 -9.96 3.88
CA LEU A 381 12.45 -10.90 4.69
C LEU A 381 12.62 -10.37 6.11
N GLY A 382 12.64 -11.28 7.07
CA GLY A 382 12.78 -10.92 8.46
C GLY A 382 13.26 -12.06 9.33
N PHE A 383 13.71 -11.70 10.53
CA PHE A 383 14.02 -12.63 11.60
C PHE A 383 12.96 -12.52 12.69
N ALA A 384 12.29 -13.62 12.98
CA ALA A 384 11.30 -13.71 14.06
C ALA A 384 11.90 -14.38 15.30
N ASP A 385 11.23 -14.28 16.45
CA ASP A 385 11.60 -14.97 17.70
C ASP A 385 13.06 -14.74 18.13
N LEU A 386 13.58 -13.53 17.94
CA LEU A 386 14.88 -13.11 18.47
C LEU A 386 14.74 -12.76 19.94
N VAL A 387 15.82 -12.94 20.71
CA VAL A 387 15.83 -12.73 22.16
C VAL A 387 16.69 -11.52 22.49
N ASN A 388 16.13 -10.54 23.20
CA ASN A 388 16.88 -9.44 23.78
C ASN A 388 17.32 -9.84 25.20
N LYS A 389 18.63 -10.03 25.39
CA LYS A 389 19.20 -10.43 26.68
C LYS A 389 19.18 -9.31 27.72
N GLU A 390 19.11 -8.05 27.29
CA GLU A 390 19.12 -6.86 28.14
C GLU A 390 17.71 -6.44 28.59
N ALA A 391 16.68 -7.18 28.15
CA ALA A 391 15.29 -6.88 28.45
C ALA A 391 14.97 -7.04 29.95
N LYS A 392 14.48 -5.94 30.56
CA LYS A 392 14.01 -5.92 31.95
C LYS A 392 12.56 -6.39 32.08
N LYS A 393 11.74 -6.16 31.04
CA LYS A 393 10.32 -6.53 30.99
C LYS A 393 10.07 -7.65 29.99
N ASP A 394 9.04 -8.47 30.22
CA ASP A 394 8.70 -9.59 29.34
C ASP A 394 8.38 -9.15 27.90
N GLU A 395 7.73 -7.99 27.75
CA GLU A 395 7.38 -7.37 26.47
C GLU A 395 8.62 -7.00 25.62
N GLN A 396 9.79 -6.86 26.26
CA GLN A 396 11.07 -6.54 25.61
C GLN A 396 11.90 -7.78 25.31
N LYS A 397 11.60 -8.95 25.93
CA LYS A 397 12.44 -10.14 25.83
C LYS A 397 12.49 -10.72 24.43
N LYS A 398 11.40 -10.60 23.67
CA LYS A 398 11.31 -11.08 22.30
C LYS A 398 11.16 -9.92 21.33
N TYR A 399 11.84 -9.99 20.21
CA TYR A 399 11.69 -9.04 19.13
C TYR A 399 11.72 -9.73 17.77
N ALA A 400 11.28 -9.01 16.74
CA ALA A 400 11.42 -9.41 15.35
C ALA A 400 11.91 -8.22 14.53
N LEU A 401 12.63 -8.53 13.45
CA LEU A 401 13.11 -7.56 12.48
C LEU A 401 12.49 -7.92 11.13
N PHE A 402 11.88 -6.95 10.47
CA PHE A 402 11.21 -7.16 9.19
C PHE A 402 11.44 -5.98 8.25
N ILE A 403 11.89 -6.30 7.04
CA ILE A 403 12.14 -5.34 5.97
C ILE A 403 11.53 -5.84 4.67
N GLY A 404 11.20 -4.91 3.79
CA GLY A 404 10.62 -5.25 2.50
C GLY A 404 10.40 -4.04 1.63
N ASP A 405 10.50 -4.28 0.33
CA ASP A 405 10.47 -3.26 -0.70
C ASP A 405 9.71 -3.78 -1.93
N THR A 406 9.16 -2.85 -2.71
CA THR A 406 8.66 -3.15 -4.06
C THR A 406 9.82 -3.01 -5.03
N ILE A 407 10.06 -4.03 -5.86
CA ILE A 407 11.16 -4.05 -6.82
C ILE A 407 10.70 -4.40 -8.23
N GLN A 408 11.42 -3.92 -9.24
CA GLN A 408 11.25 -4.29 -10.64
C GLN A 408 12.44 -5.12 -11.12
N ILE A 409 12.18 -6.26 -11.76
CA ILE A 409 13.20 -7.10 -12.38
C ILE A 409 13.70 -6.45 -13.68
N ASN A 410 15.01 -6.33 -13.80
CA ASN A 410 15.71 -5.82 -14.98
C ASN A 410 16.23 -6.97 -15.86
N GLU A 411 16.77 -6.63 -17.04
CA GLU A 411 17.37 -7.61 -17.95
C GLU A 411 18.68 -8.16 -17.37
N GLU A 412 19.68 -7.30 -17.21
CA GLU A 412 21.05 -7.68 -16.81
C GLU A 412 21.46 -7.10 -15.44
N ASP A 413 20.99 -5.89 -15.15
CA ASP A 413 21.26 -5.18 -13.89
C ASP A 413 20.55 -5.81 -12.69
N ALA A 414 20.99 -5.44 -11.48
CA ALA A 414 20.26 -5.75 -10.26
C ALA A 414 18.85 -5.16 -10.30
N ALA A 415 17.91 -5.77 -9.58
CA ALA A 415 16.54 -5.29 -9.54
C ALA A 415 16.44 -3.84 -9.03
N THR A 416 15.57 -3.04 -9.64
CA THR A 416 15.36 -1.63 -9.25
C THR A 416 14.38 -1.56 -8.10
N ILE A 417 14.77 -0.88 -7.01
CA ILE A 417 13.87 -0.59 -5.88
C ILE A 417 12.93 0.56 -6.25
N LEU A 418 11.63 0.32 -6.14
CA LEU A 418 10.57 1.30 -6.41
C LEU A 418 10.12 2.06 -5.14
N THR A 419 10.47 1.55 -3.95
CA THR A 419 10.20 2.17 -2.64
C THR A 419 11.50 2.61 -1.96
N PRO A 420 12.18 3.68 -2.41
CA PRO A 420 13.52 4.07 -1.93
C PRO A 420 13.48 4.77 -0.55
N VAL A 421 12.78 4.21 0.43
CA VAL A 421 12.76 4.68 1.82
C VAL A 421 14.05 4.25 2.50
N LYS A 422 14.79 5.21 3.07
CA LYS A 422 16.04 4.94 3.79
C LYS A 422 15.81 3.93 4.92
N LYS A 423 16.71 2.95 5.03
CA LYS A 423 16.59 1.80 5.94
C LYS A 423 17.88 1.48 6.72
N LYS A 424 18.86 2.38 6.76
CA LYS A 424 20.03 2.21 7.64
C LYS A 424 19.63 2.51 9.08
N ILE A 425 20.37 1.97 10.07
CA ILE A 425 20.13 2.22 11.50
C ILE A 425 19.93 3.70 11.81
N LYS A 426 20.80 4.58 11.32
CA LYS A 426 20.67 6.05 11.50
C LYS A 426 19.35 6.67 11.01
N ASN A 427 18.55 5.94 10.25
CA ASN A 427 17.28 6.40 9.69
C ASN A 427 16.06 5.77 10.36
N VAL A 428 16.23 4.61 11.01
CA VAL A 428 15.13 3.85 11.62
C VAL A 428 15.29 3.66 13.14
N GLY A 429 16.49 3.92 13.66
CA GLY A 429 16.78 4.04 15.08
C GLY A 429 16.22 5.36 15.61
N ILE A 430 15.55 5.28 16.75
CA ILE A 430 15.04 6.39 17.54
C ILE A 430 15.82 6.31 18.85
N PHE A 431 16.65 7.32 19.11
CA PHE A 431 17.48 7.38 20.31
C PHE A 431 16.90 8.45 21.22
N LEU A 432 16.46 8.06 22.41
CA LEU A 432 15.93 9.00 23.39
C LEU A 432 17.10 9.78 23.98
N LYS A 433 16.99 11.11 24.03
CA LYS A 433 17.91 11.92 24.82
C LYS A 433 17.59 11.68 26.30
N ASN A 434 18.58 11.28 27.09
CA ASN A 434 18.44 11.27 28.55
C ASN A 434 18.53 12.72 29.04
N ASP A 435 17.56 13.18 29.83
CA ASP A 435 17.58 14.51 30.47
C ASP A 435 18.75 14.69 31.48
N ASP A 436 19.57 13.64 31.69
CA ASP A 436 20.74 13.62 32.57
C ASP A 436 22.09 13.83 31.84
N GLU A 437 22.08 13.97 30.50
CA GLU A 437 23.26 14.40 29.74
C GLU A 437 23.08 15.89 29.39
N GLU A 438 23.61 16.76 30.26
CA GLU A 438 23.85 18.17 29.91
C GLU A 438 24.62 18.22 28.59
N ASP A 439 24.12 19.03 27.65
CA ASP A 439 24.65 19.19 26.30
C ASP A 439 26.18 19.44 26.32
N GLU A 440 26.98 18.41 26.06
CA GLU A 440 28.26 18.61 25.37
C GLU A 440 27.94 18.68 23.87
N GLU A 441 27.76 19.92 23.39
CA GLU A 441 27.83 20.21 21.95
C GLU A 441 29.23 19.81 21.44
N GLU A 442 29.41 18.55 21.04
CA GLU A 442 30.48 18.19 20.13
C GLU A 442 30.14 18.75 18.74
N GLU A 443 30.58 19.98 18.47
CA GLU A 443 30.82 20.45 17.09
C GLU A 443 31.96 19.62 16.47
N GLY A 444 31.63 18.41 16.04
CA GLY A 444 32.49 17.57 15.19
C GLY A 444 32.33 17.96 13.72
N ASP A 445 33.09 18.95 13.28
CA ASP A 445 33.22 19.35 11.88
C ASP A 445 34.13 18.35 11.13
N ASP A 446 33.63 17.15 10.84
CA ASP A 446 34.34 16.17 10.00
C ASP A 446 33.83 16.21 8.56
N ALA A 447 34.28 17.24 7.86
CA ALA A 447 34.16 17.36 6.43
C ALA A 447 35.51 17.63 5.75
N GLU A 448 36.59 16.89 6.07
CA GLU A 448 37.76 16.84 5.18
C GLU A 448 38.77 15.69 5.50
N GLU A 449 38.44 14.44 5.16
CA GLU A 449 39.51 13.47 4.86
C GLU A 449 39.08 12.41 3.83
N LEU A 450 38.90 12.83 2.57
CA LEU A 450 38.89 11.89 1.44
C LEU A 450 39.28 12.55 0.12
N LEU A 451 40.50 13.09 0.02
CA LEU A 451 41.11 13.39 -1.28
C LEU A 451 42.59 12.97 -1.31
N GLY A 452 42.81 11.74 -1.79
CA GLY A 452 44.12 11.27 -2.18
C GLY A 452 44.63 12.01 -3.42
N LYS A 453 45.81 12.60 -3.27
CA LYS A 453 46.90 12.76 -4.27
C LYS A 453 46.50 13.07 -5.72
N GLY A 454 46.72 14.32 -6.13
CA GLY A 454 46.84 14.71 -7.54
C GLY A 454 47.42 16.11 -7.70
N ALA A 455 48.73 16.20 -7.95
CA ALA A 455 49.46 17.44 -8.14
C ALA A 455 49.02 18.22 -9.39
N ARG A 456 48.86 19.55 -9.25
CA ARG A 456 49.49 20.64 -10.04
C ARG A 456 48.62 21.89 -10.02
N SER A 457 49.29 23.05 -9.90
CA SER A 457 48.76 24.41 -10.12
C SER A 457 48.32 25.20 -8.87
N ALA A 458 49.19 25.25 -7.86
CA ALA A 458 49.31 26.42 -6.98
C ALA A 458 50.33 27.39 -7.60
N ALA A 459 49.88 28.29 -8.48
CA ALA A 459 50.73 29.38 -9.00
C ALA A 459 49.90 30.45 -9.72
N LEU A 460 48.87 31.00 -9.08
CA LEU A 460 48.27 32.31 -9.42
C LEU A 460 47.13 32.54 -8.43
N LEU A 461 47.17 33.66 -7.69
CA LEU A 461 46.22 34.15 -6.66
C LEU A 461 46.73 34.18 -5.21
N ALA A 462 48.04 34.00 -4.98
CA ALA A 462 48.65 34.32 -3.68
C ALA A 462 49.02 35.81 -3.50
N ASP A 463 48.65 36.68 -4.45
CA ASP A 463 49.18 38.06 -4.50
C ASP A 463 48.12 39.17 -4.36
N ARG A 464 46.94 38.85 -3.80
CA ARG A 464 45.91 39.88 -3.57
C ARG A 464 45.06 39.74 -2.30
N THR A 465 45.59 39.07 -1.28
CA THR A 465 44.88 38.89 0.01
C THR A 465 45.69 39.41 1.19
N ARG A 466 46.35 40.56 1.02
CA ARG A 466 46.99 41.31 2.13
C ARG A 466 46.59 42.78 2.25
N LEU A 467 45.64 43.24 1.44
CA LEU A 467 45.12 44.61 1.50
C LEU A 467 43.62 44.59 1.24
N LEU A 468 42.84 44.39 2.32
CA LEU A 468 41.47 44.89 2.56
C LEU A 468 40.87 44.15 3.77
N GLY A 469 41.54 44.23 4.92
CA GLY A 469 40.90 44.04 6.21
C GLY A 469 40.36 45.38 6.68
N LYS A 470 39.06 45.63 6.47
CA LYS A 470 38.23 46.54 7.30
C LYS A 470 36.75 46.46 6.87
N ASN A 471 35.94 45.92 7.78
CA ASN A 471 34.50 46.10 7.94
C ASN A 471 33.58 45.80 6.75
N GLU A 472 33.21 44.53 6.59
CA GLU A 472 31.85 44.17 6.14
C GLU A 472 31.37 42.94 6.93
N MET A 473 30.34 43.11 7.77
CA MET A 473 29.54 41.98 8.25
C MET A 473 28.98 41.23 7.04
N THR A 474 29.09 39.90 7.06
CA THR A 474 28.57 39.05 5.98
C THR A 474 27.06 39.24 5.82
N ALA A 475 26.55 39.06 4.59
CA ALA A 475 25.13 39.26 4.28
C ALA A 475 24.19 38.36 5.10
N GLU A 476 24.72 37.23 5.59
CA GLU A 476 24.02 36.27 6.44
C GLU A 476 23.94 36.73 7.90
N GLU A 477 25.02 37.33 8.43
CA GLU A 477 25.01 37.97 9.75
C GLU A 477 24.09 39.20 9.80
N LYS A 478 24.05 40.00 8.72
CA LYS A 478 23.08 41.12 8.62
C LYS A 478 21.63 40.63 8.59
N ARG A 479 21.35 39.50 7.93
CA ARG A 479 20.01 38.88 7.94
C ARG A 479 19.62 38.37 9.32
N ARG A 480 20.55 37.70 10.02
CA ARG A 480 20.31 37.14 11.36
C ARG A 480 20.15 38.25 12.40
N ALA A 481 20.96 39.32 12.33
CA ALA A 481 20.82 40.50 13.17
C ALA A 481 19.48 41.22 12.93
N HIS A 482 19.08 41.39 11.65
CA HIS A 482 17.82 42.05 11.31
C HIS A 482 16.59 41.24 11.73
N GLN A 483 16.61 39.91 11.60
CA GLN A 483 15.53 39.04 12.11
C GLN A 483 15.41 39.09 13.64
N ARG A 484 16.55 39.21 14.34
CA ARG A 484 16.59 39.33 15.81
C ARG A 484 16.07 40.70 16.28
N GLU A 485 16.38 41.77 15.54
CA GLU A 485 15.85 43.11 15.79
C GLU A 485 14.35 43.20 15.52
N LEU A 486 13.86 42.58 14.44
CA LEU A 486 12.42 42.45 14.14
C LEU A 486 11.68 41.69 15.25
N ALA A 487 12.24 40.59 15.77
CA ALA A 487 11.66 39.84 16.87
C ALA A 487 11.60 40.66 18.18
N ASN A 488 12.65 41.47 18.45
CA ASN A 488 12.67 42.36 19.59
C ASN A 488 11.65 43.50 19.46
N ASN A 489 11.53 44.12 18.28
CA ASN A 489 10.52 45.15 18.02
C ASN A 489 9.10 44.58 18.12
N LEU A 490 8.86 43.36 17.65
CA LEU A 490 7.56 42.69 17.77
C LEU A 490 7.22 42.42 19.24
N ASN A 491 8.21 42.03 20.04
CA ASN A 491 8.05 41.81 21.48
C ASN A 491 7.88 43.12 22.27
N GLU A 492 8.56 44.19 21.89
CA GLU A 492 8.36 45.52 22.49
C GLU A 492 7.01 46.12 22.11
N GLU A 493 6.55 45.95 20.87
CA GLU A 493 5.23 46.39 20.43
C GLU A 493 4.12 45.56 21.11
N ALA A 494 4.33 44.25 21.31
CA ALA A 494 3.44 43.40 22.10
C ALA A 494 3.40 43.81 23.57
N LYS A 495 4.56 44.15 24.17
CA LYS A 495 4.62 44.69 25.54
C LYS A 495 3.92 46.04 25.66
N ARG A 496 4.11 46.96 24.69
CA ARG A 496 3.40 48.24 24.63
C ARG A 496 1.89 48.05 24.56
N ARG A 497 1.40 47.17 23.69
CA ARG A 497 -0.03 46.79 23.60
C ARG A 497 -0.59 46.21 24.90
N LEU A 498 0.21 45.44 25.64
CA LEU A 498 -0.17 44.88 26.95
C LEU A 498 -0.23 45.94 28.06
N THR A 499 0.63 46.95 28.01
CA THR A 499 0.62 48.09 28.94
C THR A 499 -0.44 49.15 28.62
N GLU A 500 -0.75 49.37 27.33
CA GLU A 500 -1.79 50.32 26.88
C GLU A 500 -3.21 49.78 27.10
N GLN A 501 -3.41 48.45 27.20
CA GLN A 501 -4.70 47.82 27.53
C GLN A 501 -5.13 47.90 29.01
N LYS A 502 -4.39 48.60 29.88
CA LYS A 502 -4.80 48.84 31.28
C LYS A 502 -5.64 50.10 31.50
N GLY A 503 -5.94 50.86 30.45
CA GLY A 503 -6.93 51.93 30.46
C GLY A 503 -7.94 51.71 29.34
N GLU A 504 -9.22 51.80 29.70
CA GLU A 504 -10.39 51.84 28.80
C GLU A 504 -11.04 50.49 28.42
N GLN A 505 -12.28 50.36 28.92
CA GLN A 505 -13.23 49.31 28.57
C GLN A 505 -13.72 49.52 27.13
N GLU A 506 -13.39 48.60 26.23
CA GLU A 506 -14.18 48.36 25.02
C GLU A 506 -14.46 46.87 24.83
N ILE A 507 -15.71 46.60 24.45
CA ILE A 507 -16.39 45.32 24.47
C ILE A 507 -15.77 44.36 23.43
N GLN A 508 -14.97 43.40 23.89
CA GLN A 508 -14.59 42.25 23.05
C GLN A 508 -15.80 41.32 22.88
N LYS A 509 -16.23 41.12 21.61
CA LYS A 509 -17.15 40.05 21.23
C LYS A 509 -16.57 38.71 21.65
N ALA A 510 -17.09 38.17 22.76
CA ALA A 510 -16.80 36.82 23.21
C ALA A 510 -17.12 35.82 22.09
N ARG A 511 -16.13 35.00 21.73
CA ARG A 511 -16.31 33.82 20.87
C ARG A 511 -17.34 32.92 21.59
N LYS A 512 -18.55 32.78 21.05
CA LYS A 512 -19.61 31.98 21.66
C LYS A 512 -19.10 30.54 21.83
N SER A 513 -19.04 30.07 23.07
CA SER A 513 -18.66 28.69 23.38
C SER A 513 -19.69 27.73 22.78
N ASN A 514 -19.24 26.69 22.09
CA ASN A 514 -20.06 25.63 21.50
C ASN A 514 -20.50 24.54 22.52
N VAL A 515 -20.39 24.83 23.82
CA VAL A 515 -20.70 23.89 24.90
C VAL A 515 -22.10 24.18 25.43
N SER A 516 -23.02 23.22 25.27
CA SER A 516 -24.41 23.32 25.72
C SER A 516 -24.57 23.52 27.23
N TYR A 517 -24.06 22.58 28.03
CA TYR A 517 -24.12 22.63 29.49
C TYR A 517 -22.73 22.31 30.03
N LYS A 518 -22.20 23.14 30.94
CA LYS A 518 -20.87 22.89 31.52
C LYS A 518 -20.89 21.76 32.55
N ASN A 519 -22.03 21.57 33.23
CA ASN A 519 -22.25 20.55 34.24
C ASN A 519 -23.68 19.99 34.11
N VAL A 520 -23.90 18.74 34.51
CA VAL A 520 -25.21 18.06 34.46
C VAL A 520 -26.31 18.83 35.20
N SER A 521 -25.96 19.57 36.26
CA SER A 521 -26.90 20.40 37.02
C SER A 521 -27.51 21.56 36.22
N GLN A 522 -26.90 21.95 35.10
CA GLN A 522 -27.40 23.02 34.22
C GLN A 522 -28.41 22.51 33.19
N MET A 523 -28.58 21.19 33.07
CA MET A 523 -29.57 20.60 32.17
C MET A 523 -30.99 20.80 32.73
N PRO A 524 -31.93 21.36 31.95
CA PRO A 524 -33.31 21.53 32.37
C PRO A 524 -33.95 20.20 32.75
N ARG A 525 -34.76 20.20 33.83
CA ARG A 525 -35.50 19.02 34.29
C ARG A 525 -36.97 19.11 33.88
N GLU A 526 -37.20 19.55 32.66
CA GLU A 526 -38.54 19.73 32.09
C GLU A 526 -39.20 18.39 31.79
N LYS A 527 -40.54 18.37 31.83
CA LYS A 527 -41.33 17.15 31.60
C LYS A 527 -41.09 16.58 30.20
N ASP A 528 -40.94 17.44 29.20
CA ASP A 528 -40.72 17.02 27.81
C ASP A 528 -39.40 16.26 27.62
N ILE A 529 -38.35 16.59 28.38
CA ILE A 529 -37.07 15.86 28.37
C ILE A 529 -37.24 14.48 29.00
N ARG A 530 -38.03 14.37 30.08
CA ARG A 530 -38.32 13.09 30.76
C ARG A 530 -39.20 12.17 29.92
N ASP A 531 -40.15 12.76 29.19
CA ASP A 531 -41.04 12.07 28.26
C ASP A 531 -40.35 11.77 26.90
N MET A 532 -39.03 11.98 26.81
CA MET A 532 -38.21 11.70 25.63
C MET A 532 -38.67 12.43 24.37
N LYS A 533 -39.15 13.66 24.52
CA LYS A 533 -39.47 14.57 23.43
C LYS A 533 -38.33 15.54 23.17
N ILE A 534 -38.31 16.12 21.98
CA ILE A 534 -37.33 17.15 21.63
C ILE A 534 -37.64 18.40 22.44
N PHE A 535 -36.64 18.91 23.17
CA PHE A 535 -36.74 20.13 23.95
C PHE A 535 -35.73 21.16 23.45
N ILE A 536 -36.17 22.42 23.33
CA ILE A 536 -35.33 23.52 22.84
C ILE A 536 -35.05 24.46 24.00
N ASP A 537 -33.81 24.44 24.47
CA ASP A 537 -33.30 25.37 25.46
C ASP A 537 -32.78 26.64 24.77
N LYS A 538 -33.62 27.68 24.74
CA LYS A 538 -33.27 28.97 24.15
C LYS A 538 -32.18 29.71 24.92
N LYS A 539 -32.01 29.42 26.22
CA LYS A 539 -31.03 30.12 27.08
C LYS A 539 -29.61 29.65 26.78
N TYR A 540 -29.44 28.36 26.52
CA TYR A 540 -28.15 27.73 26.20
C TYR A 540 -27.98 27.41 24.71
N GLU A 541 -28.83 27.98 23.84
CA GLU A 541 -28.83 27.75 22.39
C GLU A 541 -28.66 26.25 22.05
N THR A 542 -29.42 25.39 22.72
CA THR A 542 -29.23 23.92 22.70
C THR A 542 -30.55 23.20 22.43
N VAL A 543 -30.48 22.16 21.60
CA VAL A 543 -31.58 21.22 21.36
C VAL A 543 -31.27 19.91 22.07
N VAL A 544 -32.13 19.50 22.99
CA VAL A 544 -32.04 18.20 23.68
C VAL A 544 -32.92 17.21 22.91
N MET A 545 -32.32 16.13 22.43
CA MET A 545 -33.03 15.10 21.68
C MET A 545 -32.78 13.70 22.25
N PRO A 546 -33.76 12.79 22.14
CA PRO A 546 -33.60 11.41 22.57
C PRO A 546 -32.70 10.64 21.59
N VAL A 547 -31.51 10.24 22.04
CA VAL A 547 -30.61 9.38 21.28
C VAL A 547 -30.43 8.08 22.06
N PHE A 548 -30.85 6.96 21.48
CA PHE A 548 -30.81 5.62 22.10
C PHE A 548 -31.41 5.55 23.51
N GLY A 549 -32.52 6.24 23.76
CA GLY A 549 -33.17 6.22 25.07
C GLY A 549 -32.54 7.17 26.11
N ILE A 550 -31.59 8.03 25.71
CA ILE A 550 -30.95 9.01 26.57
C ILE A 550 -31.18 10.43 26.03
N ALA A 551 -31.59 11.35 26.90
CA ALA A 551 -31.72 12.77 26.55
C ALA A 551 -30.32 13.39 26.34
N THR A 552 -29.99 13.71 25.09
CA THR A 552 -28.65 14.17 24.69
C THR A 552 -28.72 15.62 24.18
N PRO A 553 -27.96 16.57 24.76
CA PRO A 553 -27.95 17.96 24.34
C PRO A 553 -27.01 18.20 23.15
N PHE A 554 -27.49 18.93 22.14
CA PHE A 554 -26.73 19.39 20.99
C PHE A 554 -26.81 20.91 20.89
N HIS A 555 -25.66 21.59 20.93
CA HIS A 555 -25.61 23.03 20.71
C HIS A 555 -26.04 23.34 19.28
N ILE A 556 -26.81 24.40 19.04
CA ILE A 556 -27.33 24.73 17.70
C ILE A 556 -26.19 24.89 16.68
N ALA A 557 -25.02 25.36 17.12
CA ALA A 557 -23.81 25.47 16.28
C ALA A 557 -23.24 24.12 15.78
N THR A 558 -23.63 22.98 16.35
CA THR A 558 -23.18 21.64 15.92
C THR A 558 -24.21 20.91 15.06
N ILE A 559 -25.38 21.50 14.84
CA ILE A 559 -26.45 20.98 13.99
C ILE A 559 -26.28 21.60 12.60
N LYS A 560 -25.96 20.79 11.59
CA LYS A 560 -25.79 21.21 10.18
C LYS A 560 -27.09 21.20 9.40
#